data_AF-A0A7M3Z2U6-F1
#
_entry.id   AF-A0A7M3Z2U6-F1
#
_cell.length_a   1.000
_cell.length_b   1.000
_cell.length_c   1.000
_cell.angle_alpha   90.00
_cell.angle_beta   90.00
_cell.angle_gamma   90.00
#
_symmetry.space_group_name_H-M   'P 1'
#
loop_
_entity.id
_entity.type
_entity.pdbx_description
1 polymer ?
#
loop_
_entity_poly.entity_id
_entity_poly.type
_entity_poly.pdbx_seq_one_letter_code
_entity_poly.pdbx_strand_id
1 'polypeptide(L)'
;MPVYCPKCEGPNEATAKFCLQCGCDFEVDGLISSTGHDVKALKEAIKSRDDLSMAEKFDLIAKVEEGQNPIDLGIAASADQAAEEVEAPKSTPTAVVDSTSSAFQTNPAAAAAVALVSHESDAWRMVMAGRVKTTDPIFQQAMDLGMDASHHIHDISHGGIDETNLTNEDLRAIPVLKPPKRSFCPKCGSDILSHSNLQWKKWREHSAEVVQLQAQAAMEAALVQVAAHYVTAIDELEINKKDLEEKLANVDTDELEKKLEPKIREKVREELEKEYKSKSVATADAPAAKVTATRSGKAKAKPKPGGAAGLFGGGPKITKKFEGDEKDKMDWFLTEALDTIYDPHGTGKALKAKTILARSSDGNVRVQDVVRIYAEEGEDGLSELAWTSPSTRYIIEAYDAC
;
A
#
# COMPACT_ATOMS: atom_id res chain seq x y z
N MET A 1 18.80 14.93 30.41
CA MET A 1 17.48 15.12 29.76
C MET A 1 16.86 16.36 30.37
N PRO A 2 16.87 17.50 29.67
CA PRO A 2 16.86 18.81 30.33
C PRO A 2 15.77 19.78 29.84
N VAL A 3 14.85 19.30 28.99
CA VAL A 3 13.62 19.99 28.62
C VAL A 3 12.44 19.23 29.21
N TYR A 4 11.39 19.95 29.56
CA TYR A 4 10.31 19.46 30.40
C TYR A 4 8.97 19.62 29.70
N CYS A 5 8.03 18.75 30.06
CA CYS A 5 6.65 18.92 29.65
C CYS A 5 6.01 20.08 30.43
N PRO A 6 5.34 21.03 29.78
CA PRO A 6 4.69 22.13 30.49
C PRO A 6 3.53 21.69 31.39
N LYS A 7 2.94 20.50 31.18
CA LYS A 7 1.80 20.00 31.96
C LYS A 7 2.19 19.16 33.17
N CYS A 8 3.22 18.34 33.06
CA CYS A 8 3.59 17.38 34.11
C CYS A 8 5.03 17.51 34.59
N GLU A 9 5.77 18.48 34.06
CA GLU A 9 7.20 18.75 34.38
C GLU A 9 8.10 17.52 34.23
N GLY A 10 7.64 16.52 33.48
CA GLY A 10 8.39 15.30 33.22
C GLY A 10 9.55 15.59 32.25
N PRO A 11 10.71 14.94 32.42
CA PRO A 11 11.83 15.10 31.49
C PRO A 11 11.45 14.54 30.12
N ASN A 12 11.73 15.29 29.07
CA ASN A 12 11.50 14.92 27.67
C ASN A 12 12.74 15.23 26.81
N GLU A 13 12.73 14.70 25.59
CA GLU A 13 13.74 15.02 24.57
C GLU A 13 13.30 16.24 23.76
N ALA A 14 14.24 17.08 23.33
CA ALA A 14 13.96 18.31 22.58
C ALA A 14 13.32 18.08 21.19
N THR A 15 13.41 16.85 20.69
CA THR A 15 12.81 16.39 19.42
C THR A 15 11.52 15.60 19.62
N ALA A 16 11.07 15.40 20.86
CA ALA A 16 9.83 14.68 21.13
C ALA A 16 8.62 15.46 20.60
N LYS A 17 7.64 14.75 20.05
CA LYS A 17 6.37 15.32 19.60
C LYS A 17 5.26 15.27 20.65
N PHE A 18 5.37 14.34 21.60
CA PHE A 18 4.40 14.17 22.66
C PHE A 18 5.08 13.76 23.97
N CYS A 19 4.49 14.14 25.10
CA CYS A 19 4.95 13.73 26.41
C CYS A 19 4.55 12.29 26.67
N LEU A 20 5.53 11.40 26.88
CA LEU A 20 5.29 9.99 27.18
C LEU A 20 4.60 9.75 28.53
N GLN A 21 4.59 10.74 29.43
CA GLN A 21 4.07 10.60 30.79
C GLN A 21 2.65 11.11 30.96
N CYS A 22 2.25 12.18 30.26
CA CYS A 22 0.91 12.77 30.37
C CYS A 22 0.17 12.92 29.04
N GLY A 23 0.76 12.53 27.91
CA GLY A 23 0.14 12.62 26.59
C GLY A 23 0.00 14.04 26.03
N CYS A 24 0.71 15.02 26.61
CA CYS A 24 0.71 16.39 26.08
C CYS A 24 1.33 16.44 24.69
N ASP A 25 0.66 17.07 23.72
CA ASP A 25 1.18 17.28 22.37
C ASP A 25 2.08 18.53 22.34
N PHE A 26 3.33 18.34 21.95
CA PHE A 26 4.35 19.40 21.86
C PHE A 26 4.28 20.20 20.56
N GLU A 27 3.46 19.79 19.59
CA GLU A 27 3.15 20.61 18.42
C GLU A 27 2.20 21.77 18.79
N VAL A 28 1.39 21.59 19.84
CA VAL A 28 0.45 22.61 20.37
C VAL A 28 1.04 23.34 21.58
N ASP A 29 1.47 22.59 22.61
CA ASP A 29 2.02 23.12 23.85
C ASP A 29 3.53 22.83 23.87
N GLY A 30 4.35 23.78 23.39
CA GLY A 30 5.80 23.60 23.21
C GLY A 30 6.55 23.09 24.45
N LEU A 31 7.68 22.42 24.23
CA LEU A 31 8.58 21.98 25.30
C LEU A 31 9.13 23.20 26.06
N ILE A 32 9.30 23.06 27.37
CA ILE A 32 9.87 24.13 28.19
C ILE A 32 11.30 23.78 28.65
N SER A 33 12.15 24.78 28.79
CA SER A 33 13.46 24.64 29.45
C SER A 33 13.30 24.46 30.96
N SER A 34 14.40 24.16 31.66
CA SER A 34 14.52 24.17 33.14
C SER A 34 14.02 25.46 33.81
N THR A 35 14.00 26.56 33.07
CA THR A 35 13.57 27.89 33.54
C THR A 35 12.13 28.23 33.12
N GLY A 36 11.40 27.30 32.51
CA GLY A 36 10.00 27.48 32.09
C GLY A 36 9.82 28.17 30.73
N HIS A 37 10.89 28.56 30.04
CA HIS A 37 10.82 29.19 28.71
C HIS A 37 10.55 28.16 27.61
N ASP A 38 9.65 28.48 26.68
CA ASP A 38 9.36 27.64 25.51
C ASP A 38 10.60 27.52 24.59
N VAL A 39 11.02 26.29 24.37
CA VAL A 39 12.16 25.89 23.54
C VAL A 39 11.97 26.34 22.09
N LYS A 40 10.75 26.33 21.55
CA LYS A 40 10.47 26.78 20.18
C LYS A 40 10.64 28.29 20.06
N ALA A 41 10.11 29.04 21.03
CA ALA A 41 10.28 30.49 21.09
C ALA A 41 11.77 30.88 21.22
N LEU A 42 12.55 30.14 22.03
CA LEU A 42 14.00 30.36 22.15
C LEU A 42 14.73 30.11 20.83
N LYS A 43 14.38 29.05 20.09
CA LYS A 43 14.96 28.77 18.77
C LYS A 43 14.63 29.85 17.75
N GLU A 44 13.41 30.38 17.78
CA GLU A 44 12.99 31.49 16.92
C GLU A 44 13.74 32.79 17.28
N ALA A 45 13.89 33.09 18.57
CA ALA A 45 14.68 34.21 19.06
C ALA A 45 16.14 34.13 18.59
N ILE A 46 16.81 32.97 18.72
CA ILE A 46 18.19 32.77 18.23
C ILE A 46 18.28 32.96 16.71
N LYS A 47 17.29 32.46 15.95
CA LYS A 47 17.29 32.61 14.49
C LYS A 47 17.16 34.08 14.07
N SER A 48 16.35 34.86 14.78
CA SER A 48 16.08 36.27 14.51
C SER A 48 17.24 37.23 14.84
N ARG A 49 18.25 36.77 15.58
CA ARG A 49 19.40 37.57 16.00
C ARG A 49 20.38 37.82 14.86
N ASP A 50 20.46 39.04 14.34
CA ASP A 50 21.39 39.39 13.25
C ASP A 50 22.84 39.64 13.73
N ASP A 51 23.04 39.70 15.05
CA ASP A 51 24.34 39.89 15.70
C ASP A 51 25.19 38.61 15.81
N LEU A 52 24.61 37.45 15.49
CA LEU A 52 25.27 36.15 15.58
C LEU A 52 25.54 35.55 14.19
N SER A 53 26.70 34.92 14.03
CA SER A 53 27.00 34.12 12.86
C SER A 53 26.10 32.87 12.79
N MET A 54 25.90 32.32 11.59
CA MET A 54 25.11 31.09 11.42
C MET A 54 25.65 29.93 12.27
N ALA A 55 26.98 29.82 12.43
CA ALA A 55 27.60 28.80 13.27
C ALA A 55 27.22 28.97 14.74
N GLU A 56 27.31 30.20 15.27
CA GLU A 56 26.94 30.50 16.66
C GLU A 56 25.44 30.30 16.91
N LYS A 57 24.58 30.56 15.91
CA LYS A 57 23.15 30.25 15.97
C LYS A 57 22.90 28.74 16.11
N PHE A 58 23.57 27.92 15.30
CA PHE A 58 23.44 26.46 15.40
C PHE A 58 23.94 25.93 16.75
N ASP A 59 25.06 26.46 17.25
CA ASP A 59 25.62 26.06 18.55
C ASP A 59 24.69 26.46 19.72
N LEU A 60 24.07 27.64 19.67
CA LEU A 60 23.10 28.06 20.69
C LEU A 60 21.81 27.25 20.64
N ILE A 61 21.33 26.90 19.45
CA ILE A 61 20.16 26.03 19.29
C ILE A 61 20.45 24.65 19.87
N ALA A 62 21.63 24.08 19.58
CA ALA A 62 22.05 22.80 20.14
C ALA A 62 22.11 22.85 21.67
N LYS A 63 22.68 23.92 22.26
CA LYS A 63 22.72 24.10 23.71
C LYS A 63 21.34 24.23 24.36
N VAL A 64 20.39 24.87 23.69
CA VAL A 64 18.99 24.95 24.15
C VAL A 64 18.28 23.61 24.03
N GLU A 65 18.56 22.81 22.99
CA GLU A 65 18.05 21.45 22.83
C GLU A 65 18.65 20.47 23.86
N GLU A 66 19.91 20.70 24.22
CA GLU A 66 20.60 20.07 25.35
C GLU A 66 20.20 20.70 26.70
N GLY A 67 19.21 21.61 26.71
CA GLY A 67 18.55 22.20 27.87
C GLY A 67 19.48 22.91 28.85
N GLN A 68 20.51 23.55 28.33
CA GLN A 68 21.22 24.59 29.07
C GLN A 68 20.28 25.76 29.38
N ASN A 69 20.48 26.40 30.53
CA ASN A 69 19.62 27.50 30.96
C ASN A 69 19.69 28.66 29.96
N PRO A 70 18.56 29.10 29.38
CA PRO A 70 18.55 30.17 28.38
C PRO A 70 18.99 31.53 28.95
N ILE A 71 18.89 31.71 30.28
CA ILE A 71 19.38 32.90 30.99
C ILE A 71 20.91 32.91 31.02
N ASP A 72 21.54 31.78 31.35
CA ASP A 72 23.01 31.65 31.36
C ASP A 72 23.61 31.78 29.95
N LEU A 73 22.82 31.42 28.92
CA LEU A 73 23.16 31.60 27.52
C LEU A 73 22.93 33.02 26.99
N GLY A 74 22.40 33.94 27.81
CA GLY A 74 22.08 35.31 27.40
C GLY A 74 21.01 35.40 26.32
N ILE A 75 20.11 34.41 26.23
CA ILE A 75 18.99 34.37 25.28
C ILE A 75 17.71 34.92 25.93
N ALA A 76 17.52 34.67 27.22
CA ALA A 76 16.38 35.14 28.00
C ALA A 76 16.83 36.05 29.15
N ALA A 77 16.05 37.10 29.43
CA ALA A 77 16.28 37.96 30.59
C ALA A 77 15.83 37.27 31.88
N SER A 78 16.52 37.56 32.98
CA SER A 78 16.02 37.20 34.32
C SER A 78 14.79 38.06 34.66
N ALA A 79 13.85 37.51 35.44
CA ALA A 79 12.60 38.18 35.79
C ALA A 79 12.79 39.55 36.51
N ASP A 80 13.99 39.83 37.05
CA ASP A 80 14.34 41.12 37.66
C ASP A 80 14.65 42.24 36.65
N GLN A 81 14.71 41.95 35.34
CA GLN A 81 15.04 42.93 34.28
C GLN A 81 13.89 43.22 33.30
N ALA A 82 12.75 42.54 33.41
CA ALA A 82 11.65 42.59 32.44
C ALA A 82 10.58 43.68 32.73
N ALA A 83 11.01 44.90 33.09
CA ALA A 83 10.09 46.03 33.31
C ALA A 83 10.01 47.01 32.13
N GLU A 84 10.80 46.84 31.07
CA GLU A 84 10.71 47.71 29.88
C GLU A 84 10.66 46.89 28.58
N GLU A 85 9.77 47.36 27.71
CA GLU A 85 9.60 47.02 26.29
C GLU A 85 8.67 45.84 25.94
N VAL A 86 7.38 46.17 25.99
CA VAL A 86 6.29 45.53 25.25
C VAL A 86 6.35 46.00 23.78
N GLU A 87 6.47 45.07 22.83
CA GLU A 87 5.84 45.24 21.53
C GLU A 87 5.47 43.88 20.91
N ALA A 88 4.17 43.60 20.88
CA ALA A 88 3.58 42.42 20.25
C ALA A 88 3.52 42.60 18.72
N PRO A 89 3.96 41.62 17.90
CA PRO A 89 3.75 41.71 16.47
C PRO A 89 2.34 41.25 16.08
N LYS A 90 1.79 42.05 15.15
CA LYS A 90 0.44 42.01 14.61
C LYS A 90 0.11 40.68 13.91
N SER A 91 -1.11 40.23 14.18
CA SER A 91 -1.85 39.24 13.41
C SER A 91 -2.26 39.77 12.03
N THR A 92 -2.19 38.90 11.00
CA THR A 92 -3.18 38.72 9.90
C THR A 92 -2.61 37.82 8.78
N PRO A 93 -3.44 37.16 7.93
CA PRO A 93 -4.86 36.86 8.07
C PRO A 93 -5.16 35.34 8.01
N THR A 94 -6.20 34.97 8.74
CA THR A 94 -6.97 33.73 8.58
C THR A 94 -7.46 33.58 7.14
N ALA A 95 -7.03 32.52 6.46
CA ALA A 95 -7.76 31.97 5.33
C ALA A 95 -9.07 31.38 5.87
N VAL A 96 -10.18 31.96 5.43
CA VAL A 96 -11.52 31.49 5.73
C VAL A 96 -11.69 30.14 5.04
N VAL A 97 -11.64 29.05 5.81
CA VAL A 97 -12.05 27.73 5.33
C VAL A 97 -13.55 27.64 5.59
N ASP A 98 -14.32 27.86 4.54
CA ASP A 98 -15.76 27.78 4.56
C ASP A 98 -16.18 26.39 5.04
N SER A 99 -16.85 26.37 6.20
CA SER A 99 -17.10 25.19 7.00
C SER A 99 -18.49 24.65 6.72
N THR A 100 -18.78 24.21 5.49
CA THR A 100 -19.97 23.39 5.20
C THR A 100 -19.85 22.66 3.87
N SER A 101 -19.18 21.51 3.88
CA SER A 101 -19.61 20.34 3.11
C SER A 101 -18.88 19.12 3.64
N SER A 102 -19.61 18.04 3.88
CA SER A 102 -19.08 16.68 4.02
C SER A 102 -18.44 16.26 2.69
N ALA A 103 -17.26 16.81 2.43
CA ALA A 103 -16.40 16.48 1.32
C ALA A 103 -15.11 16.00 1.95
N PHE A 104 -14.76 14.73 1.70
CA PHE A 104 -13.41 14.17 1.90
C PHE A 104 -12.58 14.90 2.96
N GLN A 105 -12.53 14.39 4.19
CA GLN A 105 -11.41 14.73 5.06
C GLN A 105 -10.16 13.99 4.55
N THR A 106 -9.73 14.30 3.32
CA THR A 106 -8.40 13.93 2.86
C THR A 106 -7.43 14.66 3.77
N ASN A 107 -6.57 13.90 4.45
CA ASN A 107 -5.41 14.49 5.08
C ASN A 107 -4.67 15.31 4.00
N PRO A 108 -4.34 16.59 4.25
CA PRO A 108 -3.71 17.44 3.25
C PRO A 108 -2.38 16.86 2.73
N ALA A 109 -1.65 16.09 3.56
CA ALA A 109 -0.47 15.37 3.14
C ALA A 109 -0.79 14.22 2.16
N ALA A 110 -1.87 13.48 2.41
CA ALA A 110 -2.32 12.43 1.49
C ALA A 110 -2.80 13.03 0.16
N ALA A 111 -3.53 14.15 0.20
CA ALA A 111 -3.96 14.86 -1.00
C ALA A 111 -2.75 15.38 -1.81
N ALA A 112 -1.74 15.95 -1.14
CA ALA A 112 -0.52 16.40 -1.80
C ALA A 112 0.28 15.24 -2.41
N ALA A 113 0.38 14.11 -1.71
CA ALA A 113 1.05 12.92 -2.23
C ALA A 113 0.33 12.34 -3.47
N VAL A 114 -1.00 12.26 -3.43
CA VAL A 114 -1.82 11.85 -4.58
C VAL A 114 -1.56 12.80 -5.74
N ALA A 115 -1.71 14.11 -5.54
CA ALA A 115 -1.50 15.10 -6.59
C ALA A 115 -0.08 15.00 -7.19
N LEU A 116 0.95 14.83 -6.38
CA LEU A 116 2.33 14.70 -6.85
C LEU A 116 2.52 13.48 -7.77
N VAL A 117 1.91 12.34 -7.44
CA VAL A 117 2.07 11.11 -8.23
C VAL A 117 1.11 11.06 -9.41
N SER A 118 -0.09 11.61 -9.27
CA SER A 118 -1.15 11.50 -10.28
C SER A 118 -1.19 12.67 -11.25
N HIS A 119 -0.47 13.77 -11.03
CA HIS A 119 -0.64 14.99 -11.85
C HIS A 119 -0.47 14.79 -13.36
N GLU A 120 0.39 13.87 -13.79
CA GLU A 120 0.62 13.57 -15.22
C GLU A 120 -0.37 12.54 -15.78
N SER A 121 -1.18 11.90 -14.94
CA SER A 121 -2.09 10.84 -15.37
C SER A 121 -3.32 11.40 -16.10
N ASP A 122 -3.78 10.66 -17.09
CA ASP A 122 -5.03 10.98 -17.81
C ASP A 122 -6.24 11.03 -16.87
N ALA A 123 -6.28 10.17 -15.85
CA ALA A 123 -7.32 10.15 -14.83
C ALA A 123 -7.35 11.47 -14.05
N TRP A 124 -6.20 11.98 -13.63
CA TRP A 124 -6.13 13.27 -12.93
C TRP A 124 -6.53 14.43 -13.83
N ARG A 125 -6.19 14.40 -15.11
CA ARG A 125 -6.67 15.39 -16.09
C ARG A 125 -8.21 15.39 -16.18
N MET A 126 -8.86 14.23 -16.07
CA MET A 126 -10.33 14.15 -16.04
C MET A 126 -10.92 14.72 -14.74
N VAL A 127 -10.25 14.53 -13.60
CA VAL A 127 -10.62 15.16 -12.32
C VAL A 127 -10.50 16.68 -12.42
N MET A 128 -9.37 17.20 -12.91
CA MET A 128 -9.14 18.63 -13.09
C MET A 128 -10.11 19.27 -14.09
N ALA A 129 -10.50 18.53 -15.13
CA ALA A 129 -11.54 18.96 -16.09
C ALA A 129 -12.97 18.88 -15.52
N GLY A 130 -13.16 18.44 -14.27
CA GLY A 130 -14.47 18.28 -13.63
C GLY A 130 -15.30 17.13 -14.20
N ARG A 131 -14.71 16.25 -15.02
CA ARG A 131 -15.39 15.09 -15.62
C ARG A 131 -15.53 13.94 -14.63
N VAL A 132 -14.58 13.81 -13.70
CA VAL A 132 -14.67 12.89 -12.56
C VAL A 132 -14.83 13.73 -11.30
N LYS A 133 -15.96 13.56 -10.61
CA LYS A 133 -16.23 14.23 -9.34
C LYS A 133 -15.84 13.29 -8.22
N THR A 134 -14.69 13.54 -7.61
CA THR A 134 -14.24 12.80 -6.43
C THR A 134 -15.15 13.02 -5.22
N THR A 135 -15.98 14.07 -5.22
CA THR A 135 -16.97 14.35 -4.18
C THR A 135 -18.29 13.58 -4.35
N ASP A 136 -18.43 12.76 -5.40
CA ASP A 136 -19.63 11.97 -5.60
C ASP A 136 -19.76 10.92 -4.48
N PRO A 137 -20.96 10.74 -3.89
CA PRO A 137 -21.18 9.83 -2.76
C PRO A 137 -20.69 8.41 -3.00
N ILE A 138 -20.67 7.92 -4.24
CA ILE A 138 -20.15 6.58 -4.54
C ILE A 138 -18.64 6.48 -4.28
N PHE A 139 -17.88 7.52 -4.63
CA PHE A 139 -16.44 7.55 -4.35
C PHE A 139 -16.16 7.69 -2.86
N GLN A 140 -17.01 8.43 -2.13
CA GLN A 140 -16.91 8.53 -0.68
C GLN A 140 -17.15 7.17 -0.01
N GLN A 141 -18.25 6.50 -0.37
CA GLN A 141 -18.56 5.16 0.16
C GLN A 141 -17.48 4.14 -0.15
N ALA A 142 -16.92 4.18 -1.37
CA ALA A 142 -15.81 3.30 -1.74
C ALA A 142 -14.56 3.56 -0.90
N MET A 143 -14.23 4.82 -0.65
CA MET A 143 -13.10 5.18 0.19
C MET A 143 -13.32 4.82 1.65
N ASP A 144 -14.52 5.02 2.19
CA ASP A 144 -14.88 4.62 3.56
C ASP A 144 -14.71 3.10 3.73
N LEU A 145 -15.20 2.32 2.76
CA LEU A 145 -15.00 0.86 2.75
C LEU A 145 -13.51 0.49 2.69
N GLY A 146 -12.71 1.21 1.92
CA GLY A 146 -11.27 1.05 1.89
C GLY A 146 -10.60 1.37 3.24
N MET A 147 -11.02 2.45 3.89
CA MET A 147 -10.53 2.83 5.21
C MET A 147 -10.90 1.79 6.27
N ASP A 148 -12.11 1.25 6.22
CA ASP A 148 -12.56 0.17 7.11
C ASP A 148 -11.73 -1.10 6.92
N ALA A 149 -11.41 -1.48 5.68
CA ALA A 149 -10.52 -2.60 5.38
C ALA A 149 -9.10 -2.38 5.94
N SER A 150 -8.56 -1.16 5.80
CA SER A 150 -7.28 -0.79 6.41
C SER A 150 -7.32 -0.84 7.94
N HIS A 151 -8.35 -0.29 8.57
CA HIS A 151 -8.53 -0.36 10.02
C HIS A 151 -8.63 -1.79 10.52
N HIS A 152 -9.28 -2.68 9.77
CA HIS A 152 -9.35 -4.08 10.13
C HIS A 152 -7.95 -4.74 10.22
N ILE A 153 -7.07 -4.48 9.24
CA ILE A 153 -5.67 -4.95 9.28
C ILE A 153 -4.90 -4.28 10.42
N HIS A 154 -5.14 -2.99 10.65
CA HIS A 154 -4.53 -2.24 11.75
C HIS A 154 -4.87 -2.86 13.11
N ASP A 155 -6.14 -3.18 13.37
CA ASP A 155 -6.62 -3.76 14.62
C ASP A 155 -6.03 -5.17 14.85
N ILE A 156 -5.91 -5.98 13.79
CA ILE A 156 -5.24 -7.29 13.86
C ILE A 156 -3.77 -7.10 14.23
N SER A 157 -3.07 -6.19 13.55
CA SER A 157 -1.65 -5.93 13.81
C SER A 157 -1.39 -5.38 15.23
N HIS A 158 -2.32 -4.64 15.82
CA HIS A 158 -2.20 -4.17 17.21
C HIS A 158 -2.60 -5.23 18.24
N GLY A 159 -3.05 -6.41 17.78
CA GLY A 159 -3.57 -7.48 18.62
C GLY A 159 -4.82 -7.06 19.39
N GLY A 160 -5.67 -6.25 18.75
CA GLY A 160 -7.04 -5.94 19.19
C GLY A 160 -8.00 -7.10 18.92
N ILE A 161 -7.69 -7.92 17.93
CA ILE A 161 -8.39 -9.17 17.61
C ILE A 161 -7.48 -10.34 17.99
N ASP A 162 -7.94 -11.21 18.91
CA ASP A 162 -7.17 -12.39 19.29
C ASP A 162 -7.10 -13.39 18.12
N GLU A 163 -5.95 -14.05 17.95
CA GLU A 163 -5.69 -15.05 16.88
C GLU A 163 -6.74 -16.18 16.86
N THR A 164 -7.36 -16.49 18.00
CA THR A 164 -8.42 -17.49 18.14
C THR A 164 -9.79 -17.03 17.63
N ASN A 165 -10.00 -15.72 17.51
CA ASN A 165 -11.22 -15.10 17.00
C ASN A 165 -11.13 -14.81 15.50
N LEU A 166 -9.96 -15.00 14.89
CA LEU A 166 -9.75 -14.90 13.45
C LEU A 166 -10.26 -16.17 12.77
N THR A 167 -11.35 -16.02 12.01
CA THR A 167 -11.99 -17.10 11.25
C THR A 167 -11.26 -17.43 9.96
N ASN A 168 -10.49 -16.47 9.42
CA ASN A 168 -9.69 -16.65 8.23
C ASN A 168 -8.21 -16.88 8.63
N GLU A 169 -7.66 -18.00 8.16
CA GLU A 169 -6.27 -18.42 8.42
C GLU A 169 -5.24 -17.45 7.82
N ASP A 170 -5.54 -16.83 6.67
CA ASP A 170 -4.63 -15.90 5.99
C ASP A 170 -4.42 -14.61 6.81
N LEU A 171 -5.41 -14.22 7.61
CA LEU A 171 -5.28 -13.06 8.50
C LEU A 171 -4.31 -13.31 9.67
N ARG A 172 -3.99 -14.58 9.97
CA ARG A 172 -2.94 -14.91 10.96
C ARG A 172 -1.53 -14.63 10.43
N ALA A 173 -1.37 -14.43 9.12
CA ALA A 173 -0.09 -14.02 8.54
C ALA A 173 0.24 -12.55 8.85
N ILE A 174 -0.74 -11.73 9.26
CA ILE A 174 -0.52 -10.32 9.58
C ILE A 174 0.38 -10.21 10.81
N PRO A 175 1.53 -9.51 10.73
CA PRO A 175 2.42 -9.34 11.87
C PRO A 175 1.75 -8.62 13.05
N VAL A 176 1.81 -9.23 14.23
CA VAL A 176 1.31 -8.63 15.48
C VAL A 176 2.42 -7.80 16.15
N LEU A 177 2.21 -6.49 16.22
CA LEU A 177 3.11 -5.46 16.75
C LEU A 177 2.84 -5.11 18.22
N LYS A 178 2.05 -5.93 18.92
CA LYS A 178 1.64 -5.68 20.31
C LYS A 178 2.80 -5.84 21.31
N PRO A 179 3.01 -4.87 22.21
CA PRO A 179 3.93 -5.03 23.33
C PRO A 179 3.45 -6.14 24.30
N PRO A 180 4.32 -7.03 24.78
CA PRO A 180 3.95 -8.04 25.76
C PRO A 180 3.59 -7.40 27.12
N LYS A 181 2.60 -7.98 27.80
CA LYS A 181 2.10 -7.49 29.11
C LYS A 181 3.08 -7.67 30.27
N ARG A 182 4.17 -8.44 30.10
CA ARG A 182 5.18 -8.70 31.14
C ARG A 182 6.52 -8.13 30.70
N SER A 183 7.15 -7.40 31.61
CA SER A 183 8.46 -6.75 31.46
C SER A 183 9.66 -7.72 31.44
N PHE A 184 9.45 -8.99 31.75
CA PHE A 184 10.49 -10.01 31.85
C PHE A 184 10.10 -11.28 31.10
N CYS A 185 11.05 -11.88 30.36
CA CYS A 185 10.86 -13.21 29.82
C CYS A 185 10.91 -14.26 30.94
N PRO A 186 9.84 -15.03 31.17
CA PRO A 186 9.82 -16.04 32.22
C PRO A 186 10.73 -17.26 31.94
N LYS A 187 11.23 -17.43 30.70
CA LYS A 187 12.14 -18.53 30.34
C LYS A 187 13.62 -18.21 30.57
N CYS A 188 14.05 -16.95 30.39
CA CYS A 188 15.48 -16.59 30.48
C CYS A 188 15.78 -15.42 31.40
N GLY A 189 14.77 -14.78 32.02
CA GLY A 189 14.95 -13.66 32.93
C GLY A 189 15.55 -12.41 32.29
N SER A 190 15.60 -12.35 30.95
CA SER A 190 16.23 -11.24 30.23
C SER A 190 15.48 -9.93 30.47
N ASP A 191 16.28 -8.88 30.64
CA ASP A 191 15.86 -7.54 31.07
C ASP A 191 14.96 -6.83 30.04
N ILE A 192 14.19 -5.85 30.52
CA ILE A 192 13.28 -4.97 29.77
C ILE A 192 13.95 -4.39 28.51
N LEU A 193 15.23 -4.04 28.60
CA LEU A 193 16.02 -3.47 27.50
C LEU A 193 16.26 -4.43 26.33
N SER A 194 16.47 -5.72 26.61
CA SER A 194 16.64 -6.73 25.56
C SER A 194 15.32 -7.01 24.83
N HIS A 195 14.21 -6.98 25.58
CA HIS A 195 12.86 -7.15 25.04
C HIS A 195 12.38 -5.94 24.26
N SER A 196 12.61 -4.73 24.76
CA SER A 196 12.29 -3.51 24.02
C SER A 196 13.05 -3.46 22.70
N ASN A 197 14.34 -3.82 22.68
CA ASN A 197 15.12 -3.89 21.44
C ASN A 197 14.56 -4.93 20.44
N LEU A 198 14.12 -6.10 20.91
CA LEU A 198 13.44 -7.08 20.05
C LEU A 198 12.12 -6.54 19.49
N GLN A 199 11.35 -5.78 20.28
CA GLN A 199 10.11 -5.17 19.82
C GLN A 199 10.37 -4.03 18.82
N TRP A 200 11.35 -3.17 19.09
CA TRP A 200 11.79 -2.17 18.13
C TRP A 200 12.29 -2.78 16.84
N LYS A 201 12.96 -3.94 16.92
CA LYS A 201 13.36 -4.71 15.74
C LYS A 201 12.16 -5.25 14.99
N LYS A 202 11.19 -5.89 15.66
CA LYS A 202 9.94 -6.36 15.04
C LYS A 202 9.17 -5.22 14.38
N TRP A 203 9.03 -4.10 15.09
CA TRP A 203 8.35 -2.92 14.57
C TRP A 203 9.09 -2.38 13.34
N ARG A 204 10.41 -2.21 13.41
CA ARG A 204 11.22 -1.76 12.26
C ARG A 204 11.15 -2.72 11.06
N GLU A 205 11.12 -4.03 11.29
CA GLU A 205 11.15 -5.04 10.24
C GLU A 205 9.75 -5.26 9.61
N HIS A 206 8.68 -5.20 10.40
CA HIS A 206 7.33 -5.56 9.95
C HIS A 206 6.36 -4.37 9.82
N SER A 207 6.68 -3.17 10.32
CA SER A 207 5.78 -2.02 10.17
C SER A 207 5.54 -1.66 8.71
N ALA A 208 6.57 -1.79 7.86
CA ALA A 208 6.46 -1.53 6.43
C ALA A 208 5.50 -2.53 5.75
N GLU A 209 5.59 -3.81 6.12
CA GLU A 209 4.71 -4.87 5.63
C GLU A 209 3.25 -4.62 6.04
N VAL A 210 3.00 -4.27 7.31
CA VAL A 210 1.65 -3.96 7.81
C VAL A 210 1.06 -2.74 7.10
N VAL A 211 1.84 -1.66 6.91
CA VAL A 211 1.38 -0.47 6.19
C VAL A 211 1.10 -0.79 4.71
N GLN A 212 1.92 -1.64 4.09
CA GLN A 212 1.69 -2.07 2.72
C GLN A 212 0.40 -2.89 2.60
N LEU A 213 0.15 -3.82 3.52
CA LEU A 213 -1.08 -4.60 3.57
C LEU A 213 -2.31 -3.72 3.79
N GLN A 214 -2.23 -2.75 4.71
CA GLN A 214 -3.29 -1.75 4.94
C GLN A 214 -3.60 -0.97 3.66
N ALA A 215 -2.58 -0.44 2.98
CA ALA A 215 -2.76 0.31 1.75
C ALA A 215 -3.33 -0.56 0.62
N GLN A 216 -2.85 -1.79 0.47
CA GLN A 216 -3.33 -2.72 -0.54
C GLN A 216 -4.80 -3.07 -0.31
N ALA A 217 -5.17 -3.48 0.90
CA ALA A 217 -6.56 -3.83 1.21
C ALA A 217 -7.52 -2.66 1.06
N ALA A 218 -7.09 -1.45 1.47
CA ALA A 218 -7.87 -0.24 1.27
C ALA A 218 -8.12 0.05 -0.20
N MET A 219 -7.08 -0.02 -1.02
CA MET A 219 -7.19 0.21 -2.47
C MET A 219 -8.06 -0.86 -3.14
N GLU A 220 -7.87 -2.14 -2.82
CA GLU A 220 -8.65 -3.22 -3.40
C GLU A 220 -10.14 -3.09 -3.06
N ALA A 221 -10.48 -2.85 -1.79
CA ALA A 221 -11.87 -2.68 -1.36
C ALA A 221 -12.53 -1.46 -2.04
N ALA A 222 -11.84 -0.32 -2.09
CA ALA A 222 -12.34 0.88 -2.75
C ALA A 222 -12.52 0.67 -4.27
N LEU A 223 -11.54 0.07 -4.94
CA LEU A 223 -11.59 -0.19 -6.37
C LEU A 223 -12.69 -1.18 -6.75
N VAL A 224 -12.90 -2.22 -5.95
CA VAL A 224 -13.99 -3.19 -6.16
C VAL A 224 -15.34 -2.50 -6.06
N GLN A 225 -15.55 -1.62 -5.07
CA GLN A 225 -16.80 -0.89 -4.92
C GLN A 225 -17.07 0.06 -6.09
N VAL A 226 -16.06 0.81 -6.54
CA VAL A 226 -16.16 1.69 -7.70
C VAL A 226 -16.41 0.88 -8.99
N ALA A 227 -15.71 -0.23 -9.16
CA ALA A 227 -15.87 -1.11 -10.31
C ALA A 227 -17.29 -1.71 -10.35
N ALA A 228 -17.80 -2.18 -9.22
CA ALA A 228 -19.16 -2.70 -9.10
C ALA A 228 -20.20 -1.66 -9.53
N HIS A 229 -20.08 -0.42 -9.05
CA HIS A 229 -20.96 0.67 -9.46
C HIS A 229 -20.96 0.90 -10.98
N TYR A 230 -19.77 0.96 -11.60
CA TYR A 230 -19.70 1.18 -13.05
C TYR A 230 -20.19 -0.02 -13.87
N VAL A 231 -19.96 -1.25 -13.40
CA VAL A 231 -20.53 -2.45 -14.04
C VAL A 231 -22.05 -2.39 -14.01
N THR A 232 -22.65 -2.09 -12.86
CA THR A 232 -24.11 -1.94 -12.74
C THR A 232 -24.64 -0.84 -13.66
N ALA A 233 -23.97 0.32 -13.71
CA ALA A 233 -24.37 1.41 -14.60
C ALA A 233 -24.29 1.02 -16.09
N ILE A 234 -23.30 0.22 -16.48
CA ILE A 234 -23.18 -0.31 -17.85
C ILE A 234 -24.32 -1.28 -18.14
N ASP A 235 -24.61 -2.21 -17.24
CA ASP A 235 -25.70 -3.18 -17.40
C ASP A 235 -27.06 -2.47 -17.56
N GLU A 236 -27.33 -1.43 -16.76
CA GLU A 236 -28.52 -0.60 -16.89
C GLU A 236 -28.60 0.12 -18.24
N LEU A 237 -27.49 0.64 -18.75
CA LEU A 237 -27.43 1.27 -20.07
C LEU A 237 -27.68 0.25 -21.19
N GLU A 238 -27.16 -0.97 -21.06
CA GLU A 238 -27.41 -2.04 -22.03
C GLU A 238 -28.88 -2.47 -22.05
N ILE A 239 -29.52 -2.57 -20.88
CA ILE A 239 -30.96 -2.85 -20.77
C ILE A 239 -31.76 -1.73 -21.44
N ASN A 240 -31.50 -0.47 -21.07
CA ASN A 240 -32.18 0.68 -21.66
C ASN A 240 -32.00 0.76 -23.18
N LYS A 241 -30.81 0.41 -23.69
CA LYS A 241 -30.54 0.35 -25.13
C LYS A 241 -31.40 -0.72 -25.80
N LYS A 242 -31.49 -1.93 -25.24
CA LYS A 242 -32.34 -3.01 -25.77
C LYS A 242 -33.81 -2.60 -25.76
N ASP A 243 -34.28 -1.98 -24.69
CA ASP A 243 -35.66 -1.49 -24.58
C ASP A 243 -35.96 -0.41 -25.63
N LEU A 244 -35.00 0.50 -25.89
CA LEU A 244 -35.13 1.52 -26.93
C LEU A 244 -35.08 0.91 -28.33
N GLU A 245 -34.25 -0.09 -28.57
CA GLU A 245 -34.18 -0.84 -29.83
C GLU A 245 -35.50 -1.60 -30.08
N GLU A 246 -36.09 -2.21 -29.06
CA GLU A 246 -37.40 -2.87 -29.16
C GLU A 246 -38.52 -1.85 -29.40
N LYS A 247 -38.52 -0.73 -28.68
CA LYS A 247 -39.47 0.37 -28.93
C LYS A 247 -39.35 0.88 -30.36
N LEU A 248 -38.12 1.06 -30.87
CA LEU A 248 -37.86 1.50 -32.25
C LEU A 248 -38.33 0.46 -33.27
N ALA A 249 -38.12 -0.83 -33.00
CA ALA A 249 -38.61 -1.91 -33.86
C ALA A 249 -40.14 -2.01 -33.88
N ASN A 250 -40.79 -1.66 -32.77
CA ASN A 250 -42.25 -1.61 -32.61
C ASN A 250 -42.86 -0.27 -33.07
N VAL A 251 -42.05 0.69 -33.55
CA VAL A 251 -42.58 1.89 -34.19
C VAL A 251 -43.14 1.51 -35.56
N ASP A 252 -44.44 1.62 -35.72
CA ASP A 252 -45.13 1.40 -36.99
C ASP A 252 -44.87 2.57 -37.94
N THR A 253 -43.92 2.35 -38.87
CA THR A 253 -43.48 3.34 -39.85
C THR A 253 -44.60 3.77 -40.78
N ASP A 254 -45.55 2.87 -41.07
CA ASP A 254 -46.64 3.13 -42.01
C ASP A 254 -47.71 4.02 -41.37
N GLU A 255 -47.95 3.85 -40.07
CA GLU A 255 -48.81 4.77 -39.31
C GLU A 255 -48.21 6.16 -39.16
N LEU A 256 -46.89 6.24 -38.95
CA LEU A 256 -46.18 7.52 -38.92
C LEU A 256 -46.23 8.20 -40.29
N GLU A 257 -45.99 7.47 -41.38
CA GLU A 257 -46.06 8.00 -42.73
C GLU A 257 -47.47 8.54 -43.03
N LYS A 258 -48.53 7.79 -42.69
CA LYS A 258 -49.93 8.26 -42.83
C LYS A 258 -50.26 9.51 -42.00
N LYS A 259 -49.63 9.70 -40.84
CA LYS A 259 -49.82 10.89 -39.99
C LYS A 259 -48.98 12.08 -40.43
N LEU A 260 -47.79 11.84 -40.99
CA LEU A 260 -46.86 12.86 -41.46
C LEU A 260 -47.18 13.34 -42.89
N GLU A 261 -47.62 12.46 -43.78
CA GLU A 261 -47.97 12.78 -45.16
C GLU A 261 -48.97 13.95 -45.30
N PRO A 262 -50.10 14.02 -44.56
CA PRO A 262 -51.01 15.16 -44.67
C PRO A 262 -50.39 16.46 -44.17
N LYS A 263 -49.58 16.41 -43.10
CA LYS A 263 -48.88 17.58 -42.55
C LYS A 263 -47.77 18.08 -43.47
N ILE A 264 -47.06 17.16 -44.12
CA ILE A 264 -46.05 17.48 -45.14
C ILE A 264 -46.74 18.07 -46.36
N ARG A 265 -47.86 17.50 -46.82
CA ARG A 265 -48.64 18.05 -47.93
C ARG A 265 -49.18 19.45 -47.63
N GLU A 266 -49.63 19.70 -46.40
CA GLU A 266 -50.08 21.02 -45.95
C GLU A 266 -48.93 22.04 -45.91
N LYS A 267 -47.79 21.68 -45.32
CA LYS A 267 -46.59 22.54 -45.31
C LYS A 267 -46.02 22.78 -46.70
N VAL A 268 -45.96 21.75 -47.54
CA VAL A 268 -45.55 21.87 -48.95
C VAL A 268 -46.55 22.75 -49.69
N ARG A 269 -47.85 22.66 -49.42
CA ARG A 269 -48.84 23.57 -50.03
C ARG A 269 -48.67 25.00 -49.56
N GLU A 270 -48.43 25.25 -48.26
CA GLU A 270 -48.12 26.59 -47.75
C GLU A 270 -46.81 27.16 -48.31
N GLU A 271 -45.74 26.36 -48.40
CA GLU A 271 -44.48 26.78 -49.00
C GLU A 271 -44.60 26.96 -50.50
N LEU A 272 -45.35 26.10 -51.20
CA LEU A 272 -45.61 26.23 -52.62
C LEU A 272 -46.53 27.42 -52.92
N GLU A 273 -47.45 27.80 -52.02
CA GLU A 273 -48.25 29.03 -52.12
C GLU A 273 -47.41 30.29 -51.82
N LYS A 274 -46.46 30.21 -50.88
CA LYS A 274 -45.44 31.25 -50.64
C LYS A 274 -44.49 31.36 -51.84
N GLU A 275 -44.12 30.25 -52.46
CA GLU A 275 -43.34 30.22 -53.69
C GLU A 275 -44.15 30.70 -54.89
N TYR A 276 -45.42 30.35 -55.06
CA TYR A 276 -46.26 30.85 -56.17
C TYR A 276 -46.55 32.34 -56.05
N LYS A 277 -46.65 32.87 -54.82
CA LYS A 277 -46.72 34.31 -54.58
C LYS A 277 -45.39 35.03 -54.79
N SER A 278 -44.26 34.31 -54.79
CA SER A 278 -42.92 34.88 -55.01
C SER A 278 -42.27 34.53 -56.36
N LYS A 279 -42.80 33.56 -57.11
CA LYS A 279 -42.36 33.10 -58.45
C LYS A 279 -43.31 33.51 -59.57
N SER A 280 -43.86 34.72 -59.51
CA SER A 280 -44.20 35.47 -60.73
C SER A 280 -42.95 35.89 -61.53
N VAL A 281 -41.74 35.41 -61.17
CA VAL A 281 -40.52 35.60 -61.94
C VAL A 281 -39.67 34.33 -61.93
N ALA A 282 -39.24 33.94 -63.13
CA ALA A 282 -38.17 33.01 -63.48
C ALA A 282 -38.44 31.49 -63.48
N THR A 283 -38.84 31.03 -64.66
CA THR A 283 -38.47 29.76 -65.31
C THR A 283 -36.95 29.56 -65.39
N ALA A 284 -36.48 28.32 -65.19
CA ALA A 284 -35.79 27.51 -66.22
C ALA A 284 -34.79 26.47 -65.63
N ASP A 285 -34.91 25.26 -66.16
CA ASP A 285 -33.89 24.21 -66.38
C ASP A 285 -33.33 23.34 -65.24
N ALA A 286 -33.71 22.05 -65.35
CA ALA A 286 -33.04 20.84 -64.84
C ALA A 286 -31.78 20.55 -65.72
N PRO A 287 -30.90 19.53 -65.48
CA PRO A 287 -31.22 18.22 -64.91
C PRO A 287 -30.14 17.53 -64.04
N ALA A 288 -30.52 16.32 -63.64
CA ALA A 288 -29.87 15.35 -62.78
C ALA A 288 -28.52 14.78 -63.27
N ALA A 289 -27.77 14.22 -62.31
CA ALA A 289 -26.81 13.16 -62.55
C ALA A 289 -26.98 12.05 -61.50
N LYS A 290 -26.73 10.82 -61.94
CA LYS A 290 -27.27 9.54 -61.50
C LYS A 290 -26.08 8.62 -61.19
N VAL A 291 -26.25 7.67 -60.25
CA VAL A 291 -25.54 6.37 -60.10
C VAL A 291 -24.01 6.42 -59.78
N THR A 292 -23.32 5.46 -59.13
CA THR A 292 -23.60 4.11 -58.60
C THR A 292 -22.50 3.74 -57.60
N ALA A 293 -22.81 2.82 -56.70
CA ALA A 293 -21.87 2.03 -55.90
C ALA A 293 -21.05 1.03 -56.73
N THR A 294 -19.88 0.64 -56.23
CA THR A 294 -19.31 -0.69 -56.49
C THR A 294 -18.60 -1.25 -55.26
N ARG A 295 -18.65 -2.58 -55.21
CA ARG A 295 -18.54 -3.50 -54.09
C ARG A 295 -17.18 -4.22 -54.11
N SER A 296 -16.81 -4.77 -52.94
CA SER A 296 -16.17 -6.09 -52.75
C SER A 296 -14.67 -6.29 -52.98
N GLY A 297 -14.02 -6.98 -52.02
CA GLY A 297 -12.79 -7.72 -52.26
C GLY A 297 -12.11 -8.24 -50.98
N LYS A 298 -12.48 -9.44 -50.52
CA LYS A 298 -11.91 -10.18 -49.39
C LYS A 298 -10.81 -11.12 -49.91
N ALA A 299 -9.68 -11.26 -49.20
CA ALA A 299 -8.82 -12.43 -49.34
C ALA A 299 -8.12 -12.78 -48.02
N LYS A 300 -8.23 -14.06 -47.65
CA LYS A 300 -7.71 -14.76 -46.48
C LYS A 300 -6.35 -15.36 -46.84
N ALA A 301 -5.40 -15.40 -45.90
CA ALA A 301 -4.31 -16.37 -45.92
C ALA A 301 -3.85 -16.72 -44.48
N LYS A 302 -3.96 -18.00 -44.14
CA LYS A 302 -3.19 -18.79 -43.16
C LYS A 302 -2.55 -19.93 -44.00
N PRO A 303 -1.46 -20.63 -43.63
CA PRO A 303 -1.29 -21.25 -42.28
C PRO A 303 0.14 -21.58 -41.75
N LYS A 304 0.21 -21.87 -40.43
CA LYS A 304 0.97 -22.93 -39.69
C LYS A 304 2.54 -22.98 -39.73
N PRO A 305 3.21 -23.84 -38.92
CA PRO A 305 3.03 -24.27 -37.52
C PRO A 305 4.38 -24.38 -36.72
N GLY A 306 4.31 -24.73 -35.42
CA GLY A 306 5.43 -25.24 -34.59
C GLY A 306 5.16 -24.92 -33.11
N GLY A 307 5.28 -25.78 -32.11
CA GLY A 307 5.99 -27.04 -31.98
C GLY A 307 6.94 -26.94 -30.78
N ALA A 308 6.52 -27.38 -29.59
CA ALA A 308 7.36 -27.66 -28.41
C ALA A 308 6.50 -28.56 -27.48
N ALA A 309 6.79 -29.82 -27.17
CA ALA A 309 8.01 -30.50 -26.73
C ALA A 309 8.52 -30.02 -25.35
N GLY A 310 8.12 -30.78 -24.32
CA GLY A 310 8.90 -31.06 -23.12
C GLY A 310 8.69 -30.13 -21.92
N LEU A 311 8.05 -30.62 -20.85
CA LEU A 311 8.29 -30.07 -19.50
C LEU A 311 8.01 -31.05 -18.35
N PHE A 312 8.27 -32.34 -18.54
CA PHE A 312 8.41 -33.29 -17.43
C PHE A 312 9.54 -34.26 -17.76
N GLY A 313 10.76 -33.89 -17.37
CA GLY A 313 11.98 -34.69 -17.53
C GLY A 313 12.75 -34.71 -16.21
N GLY A 314 13.05 -35.92 -15.73
CA GLY A 314 13.56 -36.21 -14.40
C GLY A 314 14.86 -35.50 -14.01
N GLY A 315 15.03 -35.34 -12.69
CA GLY A 315 16.21 -34.75 -12.07
C GLY A 315 17.52 -35.46 -12.43
N PRO A 316 18.66 -34.80 -12.18
CA PRO A 316 19.98 -35.28 -12.60
C PRO A 316 20.28 -36.69 -12.08
N LYS A 317 20.81 -37.55 -12.96
CA LYS A 317 21.32 -38.88 -12.61
C LYS A 317 22.46 -38.75 -11.59
N ILE A 318 22.33 -39.43 -10.47
CA ILE A 318 23.32 -39.56 -9.40
C ILE A 318 24.58 -40.23 -9.99
N THR A 319 25.72 -39.53 -9.98
CA THR A 319 26.99 -40.00 -10.59
C THR A 319 28.10 -40.26 -9.57
N LYS A 320 27.91 -39.95 -8.29
CA LYS A 320 28.90 -40.16 -7.24
C LYS A 320 28.63 -41.49 -6.53
N LYS A 321 29.64 -42.35 -6.49
CA LYS A 321 29.64 -43.62 -5.76
C LYS A 321 30.74 -43.58 -4.73
N PHE A 322 30.44 -44.07 -3.53
CA PHE A 322 31.43 -44.22 -2.48
C PHE A 322 32.28 -45.48 -2.70
N GLU A 323 33.60 -45.33 -2.73
CA GLU A 323 34.55 -46.44 -2.78
C GLU A 323 35.46 -46.35 -1.55
N GLY A 324 35.06 -47.00 -0.45
CA GLY A 324 35.77 -46.97 0.84
C GLY A 324 35.10 -47.85 1.90
N ASP A 325 35.63 -47.82 3.12
CA ASP A 325 35.05 -48.55 4.25
C ASP A 325 33.70 -47.93 4.66
N GLU A 326 32.70 -48.75 4.97
CA GLU A 326 31.33 -48.27 5.31
C GLU A 326 31.29 -47.22 6.42
N LYS A 327 32.28 -47.25 7.33
CA LYS A 327 32.43 -46.29 8.43
C LYS A 327 32.76 -44.88 7.95
N ASP A 328 33.42 -44.75 6.80
CA ASP A 328 33.83 -43.47 6.23
C ASP A 328 32.76 -42.91 5.26
N LYS A 329 31.74 -43.72 4.91
CA LYS A 329 30.65 -43.32 4.01
C LYS A 329 29.92 -42.07 4.49
N MET A 330 29.69 -41.97 5.80
CA MET A 330 29.02 -40.85 6.45
C MET A 330 29.79 -39.53 6.27
N ASP A 331 31.08 -39.52 6.60
CA ASP A 331 31.90 -38.31 6.52
C ASP A 331 32.21 -37.95 5.07
N TRP A 332 32.37 -38.95 4.19
CA TRP A 332 32.46 -38.75 2.75
C TRP A 332 31.18 -38.15 2.16
N PHE A 333 29.99 -38.65 2.52
CA PHE A 333 28.73 -38.15 1.97
C PHE A 333 28.50 -36.68 2.34
N LEU A 334 28.78 -36.32 3.59
CA LEU A 334 28.65 -34.94 4.10
C LEU A 334 29.62 -33.94 3.46
N THR A 335 30.70 -34.43 2.86
CA THR A 335 31.74 -33.59 2.24
C THR A 335 31.62 -33.57 0.72
N GLU A 336 31.39 -34.73 0.10
CA GLU A 336 31.54 -34.94 -1.34
C GLU A 336 30.21 -35.15 -2.08
N ALA A 337 29.10 -35.49 -1.41
CA ALA A 337 27.88 -35.95 -2.08
C ALA A 337 26.59 -35.15 -1.76
N LEU A 338 26.65 -34.08 -0.95
CA LEU A 338 25.45 -33.28 -0.63
C LEU A 338 24.83 -32.54 -1.85
N ASP A 339 25.56 -32.46 -2.96
CA ASP A 339 25.07 -31.93 -4.24
C ASP A 339 24.26 -32.94 -5.06
N THR A 340 24.24 -34.22 -4.67
CA THR A 340 23.41 -35.26 -5.31
C THR A 340 21.98 -35.30 -4.78
N ILE A 341 21.70 -34.58 -3.68
CA ILE A 341 20.37 -34.52 -3.08
C ILE A 341 19.42 -33.73 -3.98
N TYR A 342 18.27 -34.32 -4.27
CA TYR A 342 17.24 -33.69 -5.10
C TYR A 342 16.70 -32.41 -4.46
N ASP A 343 16.78 -31.30 -5.20
CA ASP A 343 16.18 -30.00 -4.84
C ASP A 343 14.82 -29.83 -5.53
N PRO A 344 13.69 -30.03 -4.84
CA PRO A 344 12.35 -29.91 -5.42
C PRO A 344 11.99 -28.46 -5.79
N HIS A 345 12.73 -27.47 -5.30
CA HIS A 345 12.47 -26.04 -5.56
C HIS A 345 13.36 -25.48 -6.68
N GLY A 346 14.25 -26.29 -7.27
CA GLY A 346 15.06 -25.90 -8.42
C GLY A 346 15.98 -24.70 -8.16
N THR A 347 16.36 -24.47 -6.90
CA THR A 347 17.18 -23.33 -6.49
C THR A 347 18.64 -23.46 -6.93
N GLY A 348 19.06 -24.67 -7.31
CA GLY A 348 20.40 -24.98 -7.81
C GLY A 348 21.50 -24.85 -6.74
N LYS A 349 21.12 -24.69 -5.48
CA LYS A 349 22.05 -24.56 -4.35
C LYS A 349 22.18 -25.90 -3.65
N ALA A 350 23.39 -26.47 -3.66
CA ALA A 350 23.69 -27.68 -2.90
C ALA A 350 23.42 -27.48 -1.41
N LEU A 351 22.82 -28.48 -0.77
CA LEU A 351 22.61 -28.48 0.67
C LEU A 351 23.96 -28.51 1.39
N LYS A 352 24.06 -27.82 2.53
CA LYS A 352 25.26 -27.81 3.37
C LYS A 352 25.01 -28.67 4.59
N ALA A 353 26.05 -29.35 5.10
CA ALA A 353 25.96 -30.20 6.28
C ALA A 353 25.35 -29.48 7.51
N LYS A 354 25.62 -28.18 7.67
CA LYS A 354 25.10 -27.34 8.77
C LYS A 354 23.72 -26.74 8.52
N THR A 355 23.10 -26.99 7.36
CA THR A 355 21.75 -26.48 7.06
C THR A 355 20.74 -27.09 8.03
N ILE A 356 19.90 -26.24 8.62
CA ILE A 356 18.82 -26.65 9.51
C ILE A 356 17.63 -27.10 8.64
N LEU A 357 17.17 -28.33 8.86
CA LEU A 357 16.03 -28.93 8.17
C LEU A 357 14.73 -28.70 8.92
N ALA A 358 14.77 -28.76 10.26
CA ALA A 358 13.61 -28.54 11.11
C ALA A 358 14.04 -27.89 12.44
N ARG A 359 13.16 -27.07 13.01
CA ARG A 359 13.39 -26.35 14.27
C ARG A 359 12.21 -26.55 15.21
N SER A 360 12.49 -26.90 16.46
CA SER A 360 11.52 -26.95 17.56
C SER A 360 12.00 -26.15 18.76
N SER A 361 11.17 -26.09 19.80
CA SER A 361 11.52 -25.55 21.12
C SER A 361 12.67 -26.27 21.80
N ASP A 362 12.93 -27.52 21.40
CA ASP A 362 13.84 -28.45 22.09
C ASP A 362 15.13 -28.67 21.30
N GLY A 363 15.20 -28.20 20.04
CA GLY A 363 16.43 -28.28 19.25
C GLY A 363 16.26 -27.94 17.77
N ASN A 364 17.38 -27.96 17.04
CA ASN A 364 17.40 -27.88 15.59
C ASN A 364 17.88 -29.22 15.03
N VAL A 365 17.21 -29.74 14.01
CA VAL A 365 17.68 -30.88 13.22
C VAL A 365 18.43 -30.35 12.00
N ARG A 366 19.67 -30.78 11.79
CA ARG A 366 20.49 -30.40 10.64
C ARG A 366 20.68 -31.56 9.69
N VAL A 367 21.12 -31.26 8.46
CA VAL A 367 21.46 -32.26 7.45
C VAL A 367 22.46 -33.30 7.98
N GLN A 368 23.52 -32.84 8.65
CA GLN A 368 24.50 -33.74 9.27
C GLN A 368 23.89 -34.66 10.33
N ASP A 369 22.90 -34.19 11.10
CA ASP A 369 22.33 -34.97 12.20
C ASP A 369 21.48 -36.10 11.61
N VAL A 370 20.74 -35.83 10.53
CA VAL A 370 19.98 -36.84 9.77
C VAL A 370 20.90 -37.92 9.19
N VAL A 371 21.99 -37.53 8.53
CA VAL A 371 22.92 -38.52 7.91
C VAL A 371 23.61 -39.38 8.95
N ARG A 372 24.05 -38.79 10.07
CA ARG A 372 24.72 -39.53 11.16
C ARG A 372 23.78 -40.50 11.85
N ILE A 373 22.60 -40.03 12.24
CA ILE A 373 21.60 -40.86 12.92
C ILE A 373 21.09 -41.96 12.00
N TYR A 374 20.84 -41.65 10.72
CA TYR A 374 20.40 -42.66 9.75
C TYR A 374 21.47 -43.75 9.52
N ALA A 375 22.75 -43.37 9.43
CA ALA A 375 23.84 -44.32 9.24
C ALA A 375 24.04 -45.27 10.44
N GLU A 376 23.73 -44.81 11.66
CA GLU A 376 23.92 -45.59 12.90
C GLU A 376 22.67 -46.38 13.31
N GLU A 377 21.49 -45.78 13.15
CA GLU A 377 20.22 -46.26 13.74
C GLU A 377 19.12 -46.53 12.70
N GLY A 378 19.35 -46.21 11.42
CA GLY A 378 18.36 -46.37 10.34
C GLY A 378 17.20 -45.37 10.44
N GLU A 379 16.11 -45.62 9.70
CA GLU A 379 14.93 -44.71 9.68
C GLU A 379 14.28 -44.56 11.06
N ASP A 380 14.31 -45.61 11.88
CA ASP A 380 13.68 -45.65 13.21
C ASP A 380 14.39 -44.77 14.25
N GLY A 381 15.68 -44.44 14.04
CA GLY A 381 16.43 -43.52 14.88
C GLY A 381 16.13 -42.03 14.61
N LEU A 382 15.52 -41.72 13.46
CA LEU A 382 15.24 -40.34 13.07
C LEU A 382 14.04 -39.79 13.86
N SER A 383 14.28 -38.68 14.56
CA SER A 383 13.23 -37.96 15.28
C SER A 383 12.03 -37.61 14.38
N GLU A 384 10.82 -37.60 14.93
CA GLU A 384 9.61 -37.13 14.23
C GLU A 384 9.79 -35.72 13.66
N LEU A 385 10.58 -34.88 14.34
CA LEU A 385 10.94 -33.54 13.88
C LEU A 385 11.74 -33.56 12.57
N ALA A 386 12.63 -34.53 12.37
CA ALA A 386 13.36 -34.67 11.11
C ALA A 386 12.40 -34.97 9.94
N TRP A 387 11.36 -35.76 10.18
CA TRP A 387 10.35 -36.13 9.18
C TRP A 387 9.41 -34.99 8.78
N THR A 388 9.40 -33.88 9.52
CA THR A 388 8.65 -32.67 9.12
C THR A 388 9.24 -31.97 7.90
N SER A 389 10.51 -32.23 7.57
CA SER A 389 11.16 -31.69 6.39
C SER A 389 11.04 -32.66 5.20
N PRO A 390 10.48 -32.23 4.05
CA PRO A 390 10.45 -33.06 2.83
C PRO A 390 11.84 -33.46 2.34
N SER A 391 12.87 -32.68 2.67
CA SER A 391 14.26 -32.94 2.29
C SER A 391 14.86 -34.17 2.98
N THR A 392 14.30 -34.59 4.12
CA THR A 392 14.80 -35.76 4.87
C THR A 392 14.75 -37.04 4.05
N ARG A 393 13.67 -37.26 3.28
CA ARG A 393 13.55 -38.40 2.36
C ARG A 393 14.59 -38.34 1.24
N TYR A 394 14.78 -37.18 0.62
CA TYR A 394 15.75 -37.03 -0.46
C TYR A 394 17.20 -37.18 0.01
N ILE A 395 17.50 -36.83 1.27
CA ILE A 395 18.81 -37.06 1.88
C ILE A 395 19.08 -38.55 2.05
N ILE A 396 18.10 -39.31 2.55
CA ILE A 396 18.19 -40.77 2.73
C ILE A 396 18.35 -41.47 1.38
N GLU A 397 17.48 -41.14 0.43
CA GLU A 397 17.54 -41.72 -0.93
C GLU A 397 18.88 -41.45 -1.62
N ALA A 398 19.43 -40.24 -1.46
CA ALA A 398 20.75 -39.90 -1.99
C ALA A 398 21.88 -40.63 -1.25
N TYR A 399 21.79 -40.80 0.07
CA TYR A 399 22.78 -41.52 0.87
C TYR A 399 22.83 -43.01 0.52
N ASP A 400 21.68 -43.64 0.27
CA ASP A 400 21.58 -45.04 -0.14
C ASP A 400 21.98 -45.27 -1.60
N ALA A 401 21.77 -44.27 -2.46
CA ALA A 401 22.15 -44.33 -3.87
C ALA A 401 23.65 -44.09 -4.14
N CYS A 402 24.34 -43.42 -3.23
CA CYS A 402 25.79 -43.21 -3.25
C CYS A 402 26.55 -44.39 -2.61
#